data_AF-A0A7V3VTZ5-F1
#
_entry.id   AF-A0A7V3VTZ5-F1
#
_cell.length_a   1.000
_cell.length_b   1.000
_cell.length_c   1.000
_cell.angle_alpha   90.00
_cell.angle_beta   90.00
_cell.angle_gamma   90.00
#
_symmetry.space_group_name_H-M   'P 1'
#
loop_
_entity.id
_entity.type
_entity.pdbx_description
1 polymer ?
#
loop_
_entity_poly.entity_id
_entity_poly.type
_entity_poly.pdbx_seq_one_letter_code
_entity_poly.pdbx_strand_id
1 'polypeptide(L)'
;MPNKVVVHYLDHRIERGYTTDFRPDKPIFHLIVKEGDKEKSLPIKIANLKAVFFVKELTGKPRTRPVKKTTFEDVKDKNLLGRKVKVEFMDGEVLYGLTMGYSPQRQGFFFTPLDPESNNERIFAVLSAVKDITFYD
;
A
#
# COMPACT_ATOMS: atom_id res chain seq x y z
N MET A 1 4.28 17.02 -7.51
CA MET A 1 2.99 16.48 -8.01
C MET A 1 2.30 15.76 -6.86
N PRO A 2 0.97 15.81 -6.73
CA PRO A 2 0.26 15.09 -5.67
C PRO A 2 0.41 13.58 -5.85
N ASN A 3 0.46 12.83 -4.74
CA ASN A 3 0.51 11.38 -4.79
C ASN A 3 -0.87 10.85 -5.18
N LYS A 4 -0.93 9.95 -6.17
CA LYS A 4 -2.12 9.14 -6.45
C LYS A 4 -2.15 7.99 -5.46
N VAL A 5 -3.25 7.84 -4.76
CA VAL A 5 -3.40 6.79 -3.75
C VAL A 5 -4.74 6.09 -3.86
N VAL A 6 -4.71 4.81 -3.50
CA VAL A 6 -5.89 3.98 -3.23
C VAL A 6 -5.83 3.63 -1.75
N VAL A 7 -6.86 3.99 -1.00
CA VAL A 7 -6.95 3.67 0.44
C VAL A 7 -7.89 2.48 0.61
N HIS A 8 -7.43 1.45 1.31
CA HIS A 8 -8.28 0.31 1.68
C HIS A 8 -8.60 0.42 3.16
N TYR A 9 -9.89 0.43 3.47
CA TYR A 9 -10.38 0.47 4.84
C TYR A 9 -10.43 -0.94 5.44
N LEU A 10 -10.44 -1.00 6.78
CA LEU A 10 -10.66 -2.25 7.52
C LEU A 10 -12.03 -2.88 7.22
N ASP A 11 -13.02 -2.07 6.83
CA ASP A 11 -14.37 -2.50 6.44
C ASP A 11 -14.49 -2.87 4.95
N HIS A 12 -13.35 -3.08 4.28
CA HIS A 12 -13.24 -3.40 2.85
C HIS A 12 -13.70 -2.31 1.87
N ARG A 13 -14.09 -1.12 2.34
CA ARG A 13 -14.30 0.02 1.44
C ARG A 13 -12.98 0.43 0.79
N ILE A 14 -13.08 0.97 -0.42
CA ILE A 14 -11.95 1.44 -1.21
C ILE A 14 -12.26 2.83 -1.74
N GLU A 15 -11.39 3.78 -1.46
CA GLU A 15 -11.44 5.13 -2.03
C GLU A 15 -10.18 5.42 -2.83
N ARG A 16 -10.31 6.22 -3.89
CA ARG A 16 -9.23 6.51 -4.84
C ARG A 16 -9.14 8.01 -5.05
N GLY A 17 -7.93 8.55 -5.00
CA GLY A 17 -7.77 9.98 -5.16
C GLY A 17 -6.34 10.45 -4.99
N TYR A 18 -6.20 11.72 -4.67
CA TYR A 18 -4.93 12.39 -4.55
C TYR A 18 -4.69 12.84 -3.11
N THR A 19 -3.44 12.79 -2.65
CA THR A 19 -3.03 13.36 -1.37
C THR A 19 -1.70 14.09 -1.49
N THR A 20 -1.58 15.20 -0.76
CA THR A 20 -0.36 16.00 -0.65
C THR A 20 0.17 16.06 0.78
N ASP A 21 -0.61 15.59 1.76
CA ASP A 21 -0.33 15.74 3.19
C ASP A 21 -0.21 14.41 3.93
N PHE A 22 -0.25 13.27 3.24
CA PHE A 22 0.00 11.96 3.86
C PHE A 22 1.33 11.96 4.60
N ARG A 23 1.26 11.63 5.88
CA ARG A 23 2.39 11.52 6.79
C ARG A 23 2.21 10.30 7.69
N PRO A 24 3.17 9.36 7.72
CA PRO A 24 3.03 8.11 8.48
C PRO A 24 3.06 8.30 10.00
N ASP A 25 3.48 9.48 10.47
CA ASP A 25 3.53 9.89 11.87
C ASP A 25 2.27 10.67 12.31
N LYS A 26 1.32 10.93 11.40
CA LYS A 26 0.10 11.69 11.67
C LYS A 26 -1.13 10.77 11.63
N PRO A 27 -2.11 10.94 12.54
CA PRO A 27 -3.27 10.07 12.60
C PRO A 27 -4.26 10.28 11.45
N ILE A 28 -4.22 11.44 10.79
CA ILE A 28 -5.17 11.86 9.76
C ILE A 28 -4.41 12.51 8.60
N PHE A 29 -4.88 12.28 7.39
CA PHE A 29 -4.49 12.99 6.16
C PHE A 29 -5.74 13.25 5.30
N HIS A 30 -5.61 14.02 4.22
CA HIS A 30 -6.72 14.31 3.33
C HIS A 30 -6.59 13.57 1.99
N LEU A 31 -7.70 13.00 1.55
CA LEU A 31 -7.86 12.41 0.23
C LEU A 31 -8.79 13.27 -0.61
N ILE A 32 -8.28 13.79 -1.72
CA ILE A 32 -9.05 14.51 -2.72
C ILE A 32 -9.61 13.48 -3.70
N VAL A 33 -10.92 13.25 -3.65
CA VAL A 33 -11.65 12.32 -4.54
C VAL A 33 -12.39 13.13 -5.59
N LYS A 34 -12.36 12.67 -6.84
CA LYS A 34 -13.09 13.28 -7.96
C LYS A 34 -14.41 12.53 -8.17
N GLU A 35 -15.52 13.26 -8.11
CA GLU A 35 -16.89 12.77 -8.33
C GLU A 35 -17.54 13.61 -9.43
N GLY A 36 -17.51 13.09 -10.66
CA GLY A 36 -17.86 13.88 -11.86
C GLY A 36 -16.90 15.06 -12.04
N ASP A 37 -17.46 16.27 -12.10
CA ASP A 37 -16.68 17.51 -12.22
C ASP A 37 -16.34 18.15 -10.86
N LYS A 38 -16.74 17.53 -9.75
CA LYS A 38 -16.49 18.05 -8.40
C LYS A 38 -15.35 17.31 -7.72
N GLU A 39 -14.58 18.05 -6.93
CA GLU A 39 -13.58 17.49 -6.02
C GLU A 39 -14.08 17.58 -4.58
N LYS A 40 -13.86 16.51 -3.82
CA LYS A 40 -14.22 16.43 -2.41
C LYS A 40 -12.98 16.07 -1.60
N SER A 41 -12.68 16.87 -0.59
CA SER A 41 -11.63 16.56 0.39
C SER A 41 -12.22 15.72 1.52
N LEU A 42 -11.71 14.50 1.68
CA LEU A 42 -12.12 13.55 2.71
C LEU A 42 -11.03 13.43 3.77
N PRO A 43 -11.34 13.68 5.07
CA PRO A 43 -10.39 13.39 6.14
C PRO A 43 -10.33 11.88 6.39
N ILE A 44 -9.14 11.30 6.22
CA ILE A 44 -8.89 9.86 6.35
C ILE A 44 -8.12 9.58 7.63
N LYS A 45 -8.72 8.81 8.55
CA LYS A 45 -8.04 8.33 9.76
C LYS A 45 -7.22 7.07 9.46
N ILE A 46 -5.91 7.10 9.69
CA ILE A 46 -5.02 5.95 9.43
C ILE A 46 -5.47 4.70 10.20
N ALA A 47 -5.96 4.87 11.44
CA ALA A 47 -6.43 3.76 12.27
C ALA A 47 -7.62 2.97 11.68
N ASN A 48 -8.34 3.55 10.70
CA ASN A 48 -9.45 2.89 10.03
C ASN A 48 -9.02 2.16 8.74
N LEU A 49 -7.72 2.23 8.40
CA LEU A 49 -7.19 1.68 7.16
C LEU A 49 -6.53 0.33 7.38
N LYS A 50 -6.64 -0.51 6.37
CA LYS A 50 -5.75 -1.63 6.12
C LYS A 50 -4.39 -1.13 5.63
N ALA A 51 -4.43 -0.32 4.57
CA ALA A 51 -3.24 0.17 3.90
C ALA A 51 -3.54 1.39 3.01
N VAL A 52 -2.48 2.15 2.72
CA VAL A 52 -2.47 3.18 1.67
C VAL A 52 -1.57 2.69 0.54
N PHE A 53 -2.14 2.47 -0.64
CA PHE A 53 -1.44 2.06 -1.84
C PHE A 53 -1.11 3.29 -2.68
N PHE A 54 0.18 3.59 -2.84
CA PHE A 54 0.63 4.63 -3.76
C PHE A 54 0.72 4.02 -5.14
N VAL A 55 0.03 4.62 -6.12
CA VAL A 55 -0.21 4.01 -7.43
C VAL A 55 0.23 4.89 -8.59
N LYS A 56 0.63 4.26 -9.68
CA LYS A 56 0.94 4.93 -10.96
C LYS A 56 -0.34 5.54 -11.57
N GLU A 57 -1.45 4.79 -11.52
CA GLU A 57 -2.74 5.16 -12.08
C GLU A 57 -3.90 4.86 -11.11
N LEU A 58 -4.87 5.77 -10.99
CA LEU A 58 -6.03 5.59 -10.09
C LEU A 58 -7.01 4.53 -10.60
N THR A 59 -7.14 4.37 -11.92
CA THR A 59 -8.00 3.35 -12.54
C THR A 59 -7.48 1.93 -12.34
N GLY A 60 -6.19 1.78 -12.00
CA GLY A 60 -5.53 0.48 -11.94
C GLY A 60 -5.26 -0.12 -13.33
N LYS A 61 -4.68 -1.33 -13.34
CA LYS A 61 -4.47 -2.10 -14.56
C LYS A 61 -5.74 -2.88 -14.96
N PRO A 62 -5.95 -3.19 -16.26
CA PRO A 62 -7.07 -4.01 -16.72
C PRO A 62 -7.17 -5.34 -15.96
N ARG A 63 -8.39 -5.73 -15.58
CA ARG A 63 -8.70 -6.97 -14.83
C ARG A 63 -8.34 -8.26 -15.57
N THR A 64 -8.02 -8.18 -16.86
CA THR A 64 -7.61 -9.33 -17.69
C THR A 64 -6.19 -9.82 -17.42
N ARG A 65 -5.37 -9.03 -16.70
CA ARG A 65 -4.03 -9.47 -16.31
C ARG A 65 -4.15 -10.47 -15.14
N PRO A 66 -3.56 -11.68 -15.25
CA PRO A 66 -3.48 -12.58 -14.12
C PRO A 66 -2.74 -11.87 -12.97
N VAL A 67 -3.29 -11.93 -11.75
CA VAL A 67 -2.58 -11.46 -10.56
C VAL A 67 -1.42 -12.42 -10.35
N LYS A 68 -0.23 -12.07 -10.86
CA LYS A 68 0.98 -12.85 -10.61
C LYS A 68 1.37 -12.64 -9.15
N LYS A 69 1.17 -13.66 -8.32
CA LYS A 69 1.71 -13.70 -6.96
C LYS A 69 3.22 -13.94 -7.05
N THR A 70 3.96 -12.87 -7.32
CA THR A 70 5.43 -12.93 -7.37
C THR A 70 5.96 -13.16 -5.97
N THR A 71 6.65 -14.27 -5.78
CA THR A 71 7.37 -14.65 -4.57
C THR A 71 8.85 -14.28 -4.70
N PHE A 72 9.65 -14.45 -3.66
CA PHE A 72 11.09 -14.15 -3.75
C PHE A 72 11.82 -15.12 -4.67
N GLU A 73 11.31 -16.35 -4.81
CA GLU A 73 11.84 -17.39 -5.70
C GLU A 73 11.68 -17.02 -7.18
N ASP A 74 10.70 -16.18 -7.51
CA ASP A 74 10.44 -15.71 -8.88
C ASP A 74 11.37 -14.57 -9.33
N VAL A 75 12.05 -13.90 -8.39
CA VAL A 75 12.88 -12.73 -8.67
C VAL A 75 14.32 -13.16 -8.96
N LYS A 76 14.73 -13.04 -10.23
CA LYS A 76 16.09 -13.37 -10.67
C LYS A 76 17.15 -12.35 -10.24
N ASP A 77 16.73 -11.13 -9.92
CA ASP A 77 17.63 -10.06 -9.49
C ASP A 77 18.03 -10.26 -8.02
N LYS A 78 19.34 -10.42 -7.79
CA LYS A 78 19.92 -10.62 -6.46
C LYS A 78 20.29 -9.30 -5.77
N ASN A 79 20.22 -8.17 -6.47
CA ASN A 79 20.62 -6.84 -5.96
C ASN A 79 19.44 -5.99 -5.50
N LEU A 80 18.38 -6.64 -4.99
CA LEU A 80 17.24 -5.93 -4.42
C LEU A 80 17.67 -5.13 -3.18
N LEU A 81 17.46 -3.82 -3.22
CA LEU A 81 17.73 -2.94 -2.09
C LEU A 81 16.58 -3.03 -1.07
N GLY A 82 16.93 -3.25 0.19
CA GLY A 82 15.99 -3.35 1.31
C GLY A 82 15.78 -4.78 1.80
N ARG A 83 15.12 -4.91 2.96
CA ARG A 83 14.80 -6.21 3.56
C ARG A 83 13.59 -6.82 2.88
N LYS A 84 13.72 -8.09 2.49
CA LYS A 84 12.61 -8.89 1.97
C LYS A 84 11.56 -9.10 3.06
N VAL A 85 10.31 -8.81 2.74
CA VAL A 85 9.18 -8.94 3.66
C VAL A 85 7.98 -9.59 3.01
N LYS A 86 7.34 -10.52 3.72
CA LYS A 86 5.97 -10.98 3.48
C LYS A 86 5.07 -10.35 4.53
N VAL A 87 3.99 -9.73 4.09
CA VAL A 87 2.98 -9.09 4.93
C VAL A 87 1.67 -9.83 4.75
N GLU A 88 1.18 -10.45 5.83
CA GLU A 88 -0.15 -11.07 5.88
C GLU A 88 -1.11 -10.14 6.62
N PHE A 89 -2.20 -9.73 5.97
CA PHE A 89 -3.23 -8.89 6.55
C PHE A 89 -4.33 -9.72 7.23
N MET A 90 -5.08 -9.09 8.13
CA MET A 90 -6.18 -9.72 8.86
C MET A 90 -7.31 -10.26 7.94
N ASP A 91 -7.44 -9.72 6.73
CA ASP A 91 -8.41 -10.19 5.72
C ASP A 91 -7.89 -11.36 4.86
N GLY A 92 -6.70 -11.89 5.18
CA GLY A 92 -6.08 -13.01 4.46
C GLY A 92 -5.30 -12.61 3.21
N GLU A 93 -5.24 -11.33 2.85
CA GLU A 93 -4.35 -10.88 1.77
C GLU A 93 -2.89 -11.03 2.19
N VAL A 94 -2.07 -11.57 1.28
CA VAL A 94 -0.63 -11.73 1.47
C VAL A 94 0.10 -10.98 0.37
N LEU A 95 0.99 -10.07 0.76
CA LEU A 95 1.83 -9.30 -0.15
C LEU A 95 3.30 -9.53 0.14
N TYR A 96 4.10 -9.66 -0.92
CA TYR A 96 5.55 -9.79 -0.87
C TYR A 96 6.21 -8.51 -1.40
N GLY A 97 7.27 -8.07 -0.75
CA GLY A 97 7.95 -6.83 -1.11
C GLY A 97 9.28 -6.61 -0.42
N LEU A 98 9.77 -5.39 -0.59
CA LEU A 98 11.02 -4.90 -0.01
C LEU A 98 10.72 -3.70 0.88
N THR A 99 11.26 -3.69 2.09
CA THR A 99 11.16 -2.55 3.01
C THR A 99 12.52 -1.97 3.35
N MET A 100 12.62 -0.65 3.41
CA MET A 100 13.84 0.06 3.84
C MET A 100 13.89 0.26 5.36
N GLY A 101 12.80 0.03 6.08
CA GLY A 101 12.75 0.27 7.50
C GLY A 101 11.42 -0.17 8.12
N TYR A 102 11.54 -0.85 9.26
CA TYR A 102 10.43 -1.33 10.05
C TYR A 102 10.67 -1.02 11.53
N SER A 103 9.62 -0.61 12.23
CA SER A 103 9.62 -0.47 13.69
C SER A 103 8.20 -0.78 14.18
N PRO A 104 8.04 -1.69 15.15
CA PRO A 104 6.73 -2.04 15.70
C PRO A 104 6.10 -0.92 16.52
N GLN A 105 6.85 0.13 16.87
CA GLN A 105 6.35 1.31 17.60
C GLN A 105 5.66 2.33 16.69
N ARG A 106 5.73 2.18 15.37
CA ARG A 106 5.07 3.07 14.40
C ARG A 106 3.67 2.57 14.07
N GLN A 107 2.81 3.46 13.55
CA GLN A 107 1.46 3.09 13.10
C GLN A 107 1.47 2.15 11.89
N GLY A 108 2.56 2.15 11.13
CA GLY A 108 2.70 1.42 9.88
C GLY A 108 4.12 1.55 9.34
N PHE A 109 4.36 0.90 8.22
CA PHE A 109 5.64 0.95 7.51
C PHE A 109 5.43 0.85 6.00
N PHE A 110 6.43 1.31 5.25
CA PHE A 110 6.44 1.22 3.80
C PHE A 110 7.11 -0.05 3.32
N PHE A 111 6.54 -0.66 2.28
CA PHE A 111 7.23 -1.65 1.46
C PHE A 111 6.84 -1.48 -0.01
N THR A 112 7.73 -1.90 -0.90
CA THR A 112 7.54 -1.89 -2.34
C THR A 112 7.21 -3.31 -2.80
N PRO A 113 6.09 -3.54 -3.50
CA PRO A 113 5.73 -4.88 -3.97
C PRO A 113 6.73 -5.40 -5.01
N LEU A 114 6.93 -6.72 -5.04
CA LEU A 114 7.92 -7.36 -5.93
C LEU A 114 7.53 -7.37 -7.41
N ASP A 115 6.24 -7.28 -7.75
CA ASP A 115 5.83 -7.28 -9.17
C ASP A 115 6.24 -5.95 -9.83
N PRO A 116 7.23 -5.93 -10.74
CA PRO A 116 7.68 -4.69 -11.39
C PRO A 116 6.59 -4.09 -12.27
N GLU A 117 5.69 -4.93 -12.75
CA GLU A 117 4.53 -4.51 -13.52
C GLU A 117 3.34 -4.13 -12.62
N SER A 118 3.50 -4.10 -11.30
CA SER A 118 2.44 -3.64 -10.41
C SER A 118 2.06 -2.18 -10.70
N ASN A 119 0.78 -1.87 -10.50
CA ASN A 119 0.32 -0.49 -10.44
C ASN A 119 0.76 0.19 -9.13
N ASN A 120 1.03 -0.59 -8.09
CA ASN A 120 1.47 -0.10 -6.80
C ASN A 120 2.97 0.21 -6.86
N GLU A 121 3.34 1.45 -6.54
CA GLU A 121 4.72 1.90 -6.45
C GLU A 121 5.29 1.64 -5.05
N ARG A 122 4.47 1.86 -4.03
CA ARG A 122 4.76 1.50 -2.62
C ARG A 122 3.48 1.40 -1.84
N ILE A 123 3.52 0.69 -0.73
CA ILE A 123 2.38 0.42 0.11
C ILE A 123 2.76 0.80 1.53
N PHE A 124 1.94 1.64 2.17
CA PHE A 124 2.00 1.83 3.61
C PHE A 124 1.04 0.85 4.27
N ALA A 125 1.56 -0.21 4.88
CA ALA A 125 0.75 -1.14 5.68
C ALA A 125 0.53 -0.56 7.08
N VAL A 126 -0.73 -0.54 7.53
CA VAL A 126 -1.07 -0.15 8.90
C VAL A 126 -0.92 -1.36 9.80
N LEU A 127 -0.08 -1.26 10.84
CA LEU A 127 0.27 -2.42 11.67
C LEU A 127 -0.93 -3.05 12.37
N SER A 128 -1.94 -2.27 12.77
CA SER A 128 -3.15 -2.81 13.38
C SER A 128 -3.99 -3.69 12.44
N ALA A 129 -3.73 -3.62 11.13
CA ALA A 129 -4.38 -4.45 10.11
C ALA A 129 -3.52 -5.66 9.68
N VAL A 130 -2.30 -5.77 10.20
CA VAL A 130 -1.34 -6.81 9.85
C VAL A 130 -1.43 -7.95 10.85
N LYS A 131 -1.61 -9.16 10.34
CA LYS A 131 -1.65 -10.40 11.11
C LYS A 131 -0.25 -10.95 11.36
N ASP A 132 0.61 -10.96 10.34
CA ASP A 132 1.99 -11.44 10.43
C ASP A 132 2.94 -10.66 9.51
N ILE A 133 4.20 -10.55 9.95
CA ILE A 133 5.30 -10.00 9.17
C ILE A 133 6.46 -10.98 9.21
N THR A 134 6.74 -11.61 8.08
CA THR A 134 7.91 -12.48 7.92
C THR A 134 9.02 -11.74 7.17
N PHE A 135 10.21 -11.68 7.75
CA PHE A 135 11.40 -11.17 7.07
C PHE A 135 12.24 -12.32 6.50
N TYR A 136 12.81 -12.12 5.32
CA TYR A 136 13.70 -13.07 4.68
C TYR A 136 15.09 -12.46 4.53
N ASP A 137 16.11 -13.31 4.64
CA ASP A 137 17.51 -12.97 4.42
C ASP A 137 17.91 -13.02 2.93
#